data_AF-A0A0P7CNH5-F1
#
_entry.id   AF-A0A0P7CNH5-F1
#
_cell.length_a   1.000
_cell.length_b   1.000
_cell.length_c   1.000
_cell.angle_alpha   90.00
_cell.angle_beta   90.00
_cell.angle_gamma   90.00
#
_symmetry.space_group_name_H-M   'P 1'
#
loop_
_entity.id
_entity.type
_entity.pdbx_description
1 polymer ?
#
loop_
_entity_poly.entity_id
_entity_poly.type
_entity_poly.pdbx_seq_one_letter_code
_entity_poly.pdbx_strand_id
1 'polypeptide(L)' 'MKVKDLVEQLQKLDQNLNVYVTCDDPEVTGPDYFVRPFFIQDVGVVEVELTRDENRRPEIAATAAGDGQKCALLEITGQF' A
#
# COMPACT_ATOMS: atom_id res chain seq x y z
N MET A 1 0.68 10.17 3.14
CA MET A 1 1.70 10.76 2.24
C MET A 1 1.11 10.81 0.83
N LYS A 2 1.31 11.87 0.03
CA LYS A 2 0.87 11.88 -1.38
C LYS A 2 1.95 11.23 -2.26
N VAL A 3 1.57 10.76 -3.46
CA VAL A 3 2.51 10.13 -4.42
C VAL A 3 3.71 11.04 -4.71
N LYS A 4 3.49 12.34 -4.91
CA LYS A 4 4.57 13.30 -5.17
C LYS A 4 5.59 13.35 -4.03
N ASP A 5 5.13 13.33 -2.78
CA ASP A 5 6.00 13.43 -1.60
C ASP A 5 6.80 12.12 -1.44
N LEU A 6 6.18 10.97 -1.77
CA LEU A 6 6.85 9.67 -1.79
C LEU A 6 7.95 9.63 -2.85
N VAL A 7 7.68 10.09 -4.06
CA VAL A 7 8.66 10.17 -5.15
C VAL A 7 9.87 11.01 -4.73
N GLU A 8 9.66 12.17 -4.12
CA GLU A 8 10.75 13.03 -3.62
C GLU A 8 11.64 12.33 -2.57
N GLN A 9 11.07 11.45 -1.74
CA GLN A 9 11.86 10.68 -0.78
C GLN A 9 12.60 9.51 -1.46
N LEU A 10 11.94 8.78 -2.36
CA LEU A 10 12.52 7.65 -3.09
C LEU A 10 13.68 8.07 -4.00
N GLN A 11 13.61 9.27 -4.59
CA GLN A 11 14.68 9.84 -5.43
C GLN A 11 16.02 10.01 -4.69
N LYS A 12 16.03 9.99 -3.36
CA LYS A 12 17.25 10.09 -2.55
C LYS A 12 17.98 8.75 -2.38
N LEU A 13 17.34 7.65 -2.75
CA LEU A 13 17.86 6.29 -2.59
C LEU A 13 18.46 5.77 -3.90
N ASP A 14 19.27 4.71 -3.83
CA ASP A 14 19.70 3.98 -5.02
C ASP A 14 18.47 3.31 -5.67
N GLN A 15 18.26 3.59 -6.96
CA GLN A 15 17.09 3.14 -7.72
C GLN A 15 17.10 1.63 -8.00
N ASN A 16 18.20 0.93 -7.75
CA ASN A 16 18.31 -0.52 -7.91
C ASN A 16 17.99 -1.30 -6.62
N LEU A 17 17.61 -0.61 -5.53
CA LEU A 17 17.23 -1.27 -4.29
C LEU A 17 15.85 -1.91 -4.39
N ASN A 18 15.69 -3.08 -3.78
CA ASN A 18 14.39 -3.71 -3.60
C ASN A 18 13.56 -2.94 -2.55
N VAL A 19 12.26 -2.81 -2.79
CA VAL A 19 11.33 -2.17 -1.87
C VAL A 19 10.72 -3.21 -0.94
N TYR A 20 10.78 -2.94 0.36
CA TYR A 20 10.14 -3.74 1.40
C TYR A 20 9.25 -2.84 2.28
N VAL A 21 8.11 -3.36 2.73
CA VAL A 21 7.19 -2.67 3.65
C VAL A 21 7.12 -3.46 4.94
N THR A 22 7.27 -2.75 6.05
CA THR A 22 7.18 -3.27 7.41
C THR A 22 5.94 -2.71 8.07
N CYS A 23 5.26 -3.50 8.89
CA CYS A 23 4.14 -3.05 9.71
C CYS A 23 4.45 -3.37 11.17
N ASP A 24 4.09 -2.50 12.10
CA ASP A 24 4.18 -2.74 13.54
C ASP A 24 2.92 -3.42 14.09
N ASP A 25 1.87 -3.56 13.27
CA ASP A 25 0.66 -4.27 13.62
C ASP A 25 0.95 -5.79 13.73
N PRO A 26 0.79 -6.40 14.91
CA PRO A 26 1.01 -7.82 15.12
C PRO A 26 -0.05 -8.71 14.45
N GLU A 27 -1.15 -8.14 13.94
CA GLU A 27 -2.10 -8.89 13.11
C GLU A 27 -1.65 -8.98 11.64
N VAL A 28 -0.77 -8.07 11.20
CA VAL A 28 -0.20 -8.03 9.85
C VAL A 28 1.16 -8.72 9.77
N THR A 29 1.96 -8.61 10.83
CA THR A 29 3.24 -9.30 10.97
C THR A 29 3.08 -10.67 11.63
N GLY A 30 3.91 -11.64 11.26
CA GLY A 30 3.90 -12.96 11.88
C GLY A 30 5.01 -13.10 12.93
N PRO A 31 4.91 -14.09 13.82
CA PRO A 31 5.87 -14.29 14.91
C PRO A 31 7.33 -14.50 14.44
N ASP A 32 7.52 -14.96 13.20
CA ASP A 32 8.85 -15.30 12.66
C ASP A 32 9.37 -14.31 11.60
N TYR A 33 8.65 -13.24 11.28
CA TYR A 33 9.04 -12.30 10.22
C TYR A 33 8.54 -10.88 10.45
N PHE A 34 9.49 -9.94 10.51
CA PHE A 34 9.23 -8.49 10.56
C PHE A 34 8.75 -7.92 9.22
N VAL A 35 9.04 -8.63 8.12
CA VAL A 35 8.80 -8.19 6.74
C VAL A 35 8.42 -9.40 5.89
N ARG A 36 7.32 -9.31 5.13
CA ARG A 36 7.09 -10.23 4.02
C ARG A 36 7.67 -9.62 2.74
N PRO A 37 8.58 -10.30 2.04
CA PRO A 37 8.99 -9.90 0.70
C PRO A 37 7.77 -9.82 -0.22
N PHE A 38 7.75 -8.80 -1.09
CA PHE A 38 6.80 -8.72 -2.18
C PHE A 38 7.43 -8.02 -3.38
N PHE A 39 6.82 -8.20 -4.54
CA PHE A 39 7.11 -7.44 -5.74
C PHE A 39 5.90 -6.64 -6.15
N ILE A 40 6.14 -5.42 -6.64
CA ILE A 40 5.09 -4.60 -7.26
C ILE A 40 4.87 -5.16 -8.67
N GLN A 41 3.69 -5.70 -8.93
CA GLN A 41 3.31 -6.22 -10.25
C GLN A 41 2.76 -5.12 -11.14
N ASP A 42 1.93 -4.25 -10.58
CA ASP A 42 1.29 -3.16 -11.32
C ASP A 42 1.08 -1.92 -10.44
N VAL A 43 0.96 -0.76 -11.08
CA VAL A 43 0.64 0.53 -10.45
C VAL A 43 -0.52 1.18 -11.17
N GLY A 44 -1.62 1.38 -10.45
CA GLY A 44 -2.87 1.90 -11.00
C GLY A 44 -3.44 3.07 -10.23
N VAL A 45 -4.56 3.60 -10.74
CA VAL A 45 -5.40 4.56 -10.04
C VAL A 45 -6.79 3.94 -9.90
N VAL A 46 -7.31 3.95 -8.68
CA VAL A 46 -8.66 3.46 -8.38
C VAL A 46 -9.41 4.53 -7.60
N GLU A 47 -10.73 4.52 -7.70
CA GLU A 47 -11.59 5.34 -6.86
C GLU A 47 -12.09 4.52 -5.67
N VAL A 48 -11.89 5.06 -4.47
CA VAL A 48 -12.19 4.37 -3.21
C VAL A 48 -13.02 5.23 -2.27
N GLU A 49 -13.79 4.56 -1.43
CA GLU A 49 -14.41 5.11 -0.24
C GLU A 49 -13.63 4.63 0.98
N LEU A 50 -13.38 5.56 1.90
CA LEU A 50 -12.73 5.26 3.17
C LEU A 50 -13.80 5.11 4.24
N THR A 51 -13.95 3.91 4.77
CA THR A 51 -14.92 3.59 5.81
C THR A 51 -14.20 3.15 7.08
N ARG A 52 -14.97 2.78 8.11
CA ARG A 52 -14.46 2.08 9.28
C ARG A 52 -15.34 0.87 9.55
N ASP A 53 -14.71 -0.23 9.94
CA ASP A 53 -15.42 -1.44 10.37
C ASP A 53 -16.08 -1.24 11.75
N GLU A 54 -16.78 -2.28 12.23
CA GLU A 54 -17.43 -2.29 13.55
C GLU A 54 -16.44 -2.10 14.72
N ASN A 55 -15.16 -2.41 14.51
CA ASN A 55 -14.07 -2.24 15.46
C ASN A 55 -13.31 -0.91 15.29
N ARG A 56 -13.82 0.00 14.45
CA ARG A 56 -13.22 1.29 14.07
C ARG A 56 -11.90 1.19 13.32
N ARG A 57 -11.56 0.04 12.75
CA ARG A 57 -10.37 -0.13 11.89
C ARG A 57 -10.66 0.54 10.54
N PRO A 58 -9.70 1.28 9.96
CA PRO A 58 -9.87 1.89 8.64
C PRO A 58 -10.07 0.81 7.58
N GLU A 59 -11.07 0.99 6.72
CA GLU A 59 -11.32 0.13 5.58
C GLU A 59 -11.32 0.95 4.29
N ILE A 60 -10.96 0.28 3.19
CA ILE A 60 -10.96 0.84 1.85
C ILE A 60 -11.84 -0.04 0.98
N ALA A 61 -12.89 0.53 0.41
CA ALA A 61 -13.76 -0.14 -0.56
C ALA A 61 -13.66 0.54 -1.93
N ALA A 62 -13.58 -0.24 -3.00
CA ALA A 62 -13.60 0.29 -4.35
C ALA A 62 -15.01 0.82 -4.70
N THR A 63 -15.08 1.95 -5.41
CA THR A 63 -16.35 2.58 -5.81
C THR A 63 -16.50 2.65 -7.31
N ALA A 64 -17.70 3.04 -7.77
CA ALA A 64 -17.89 3.47 -9.14
C ALA A 64 -17.10 4.76 -9.43
N ALA A 65 -16.78 4.97 -10.70
CA ALA A 65 -16.04 6.15 -11.15
C ALA A 65 -16.90 7.42 -11.02
N GLY A 66 -16.33 8.46 -10.43
CA GLY A 66 -16.98 9.72 -10.07
C GLY A 66 -17.42 9.81 -8.60
N ASP A 67 -17.51 8.68 -7.90
CA ASP A 67 -18.14 8.60 -6.58
C ASP A 67 -17.13 8.49 -5.42
N GLY A 68 -15.85 8.27 -5.73
CA GLY A 68 -14.81 8.00 -4.73
C GLY A 68 -13.62 8.96 -4.77
N GLN A 69 -12.76 8.84 -3.77
CA GLN A 69 -11.47 9.51 -3.77
C GLN A 69 -10.49 8.72 -4.65
N LYS A 70 -9.79 9.41 -5.56
CA LYS A 70 -8.71 8.80 -6.34
C LYS A 70 -7.53 8.45 -5.44
N CYS A 71 -7.15 7.18 -5.46
CA CYS A 71 -6.00 6.64 -4.75
C CYS A 71 -5.07 5.90 -5.72
N ALA A 72 -3.76 6.02 -5.48
CA ALA A 72 -2.78 5.19 -6.16
C ALA A 72 -2.81 3.79 -5.54
N LEU A 73 -2.91 2.76 -6.36
CA LEU A 73 -2.87 1.37 -5.95
C LEU A 73 -1.56 0.74 -6.41
N LEU A 74 -0.90 0.02 -5.51
CA LEU A 74 0.24 -0.83 -5.80
C LEU A 74 -0.22 -2.27 -5.67
N GLU A 75 -0.27 -3.01 -6.77
CA GLU A 75 -0.55 -4.44 -6.72
C GLU A 75 0.74 -5.18 -6.36
N ILE A 76 0.68 -6.01 -5.32
CA ILE A 76 1.84 -6.73 -4.80
C ILE A 76 1.65 -8.24 -4.84
N THR A 77 2.71 -8.98 -5.14
CA THR A 77 2.74 -10.45 -5.09
C THR A 77 3.84 -10.96 -4.17
N GLY A 78 3.60 -12.10 -3.52
CA GLY A 78 4.61 -12.85 -2.77
C GLY A 78 5.26 -13.99 -3.58
N GLN A 79 4.93 -14.13 -4.86
CA GLN A 79 5.56 -15.11 -5.76
C GLN A 79 6.80 -14.47 -6.40
N PHE A 80 7.94 -15.13 -6.22
CA PHE A 80 9.24 -14.78 -6.79
C PHE A 80 9.48 -15.52 -8.11
#